data_AF-A0A9X2GM80-F1
#
_entry.id   AF-A0A9X2GM80-F1
#
_cell.length_a   1.000
_cell.length_b   1.000
_cell.length_c   1.000
_cell.angle_alpha   90.00
_cell.angle_beta   90.00
_cell.angle_gamma   90.00
#
_symmetry.space_group_name_H-M   'P 1'
#
loop_
_entity.id
_entity.type
_entity.pdbx_description
1 polymer ?
#
loop_
_entity_poly.entity_id
_entity_poly.type
_entity_poly.pdbx_seq_one_letter_code
_entity_poly.pdbx_strand_id
1 'polypeptide(L)'
;MYQDIVGFSLTTPAWLHTFAEVGTDAGLFLFAALFVVAAVRAWRGPARDLALVIAGPAGIVGAYVVSEVVKLVVREDRPCRGGVATIAACPPTGDWSFPSNHSVIAAGAAATLVLVWRGLAWLVFPLAAVMAFSRVFVGVHYPHDVAAGFLLGVVLAPLFTLLLVGAVTPAVRLMRARLAGEGTAHLPSAQPFTRPFTQPAAQPSARPSTRPSAQPPARPVAESPGRPDGHVPSPYFGQAAGPAHGGEPGPGFGQEPNRSVASMSRSRMPGSE
;
A
#
# COMPACT_ATOMS: atom_id res chain seq x y z
N MET A 1 -6.11 -13.66 -21.62
CA MET A 1 -5.19 -13.09 -20.61
C MET A 1 -4.95 -14.03 -19.43
N TYR A 2 -5.93 -14.33 -18.56
CA TYR A 2 -5.70 -15.21 -17.38
C TYR A 2 -5.21 -16.62 -17.79
N GLN A 3 -5.91 -17.27 -18.73
CA GLN A 3 -5.53 -18.61 -19.21
C GLN A 3 -4.15 -18.64 -19.87
N ASP A 4 -3.71 -17.54 -20.49
CA ASP A 4 -2.38 -17.45 -21.08
C ASP A 4 -1.30 -17.43 -20.00
N ILE A 5 -1.52 -16.64 -18.93
CA ILE A 5 -0.58 -16.53 -17.80
C ILE A 5 -0.48 -17.87 -17.06
N VAL A 6 -1.61 -18.51 -16.76
CA VAL A 6 -1.62 -19.78 -16.03
C VAL A 6 -1.18 -20.94 -16.91
N GLY A 7 -1.57 -20.95 -18.19
CA GLY A 7 -1.05 -21.92 -19.16
C GLY A 7 0.46 -21.87 -19.26
N PHE A 8 1.03 -20.65 -19.34
CA PHE A 8 2.48 -20.46 -19.26
C PHE A 8 3.05 -20.94 -17.91
N SER A 9 2.45 -20.58 -16.78
CA SER A 9 2.98 -20.93 -15.46
C SER A 9 3.10 -22.44 -15.26
N LEU A 10 2.16 -23.22 -15.80
CA LEU A 10 2.19 -24.68 -15.76
C LEU A 10 3.37 -25.29 -16.55
N THR A 11 3.92 -24.58 -17.54
CA THR A 11 5.11 -25.02 -18.28
C THR A 11 6.43 -24.71 -17.59
N THR A 12 6.39 -23.95 -16.48
CA THR A 12 7.61 -23.52 -15.79
C THR A 12 8.16 -24.60 -14.84
N PRO A 13 9.47 -24.55 -14.51
CA PRO A 13 10.07 -25.53 -13.63
C PRO A 13 9.47 -25.52 -12.21
N ALA A 14 9.46 -26.67 -11.54
CA ALA A 14 8.89 -26.84 -10.20
C ALA A 14 9.47 -25.87 -9.13
N TRP A 15 10.75 -25.52 -9.22
CA TRP A 15 11.34 -24.56 -8.29
C TRP A 15 10.68 -23.17 -8.38
N LEU A 16 10.19 -22.78 -9.56
CA LEU A 16 9.50 -21.53 -9.77
C LEU A 16 8.08 -21.56 -9.19
N HIS A 17 7.43 -22.74 -9.22
CA HIS A 17 6.13 -22.96 -8.56
C HIS A 17 6.26 -22.76 -7.05
N THR A 18 7.24 -23.43 -6.43
CA THR A 18 7.52 -23.28 -4.99
C THR A 18 7.88 -21.85 -4.64
N PHE A 19 8.71 -21.19 -5.46
CA PHE A 19 9.04 -19.78 -5.25
C PHE A 19 7.81 -18.88 -5.31
N ALA A 20 6.89 -19.09 -6.25
CA ALA A 20 5.69 -18.28 -6.38
C ALA A 20 4.71 -18.48 -5.20
N GLU A 21 4.55 -19.72 -4.73
CA GLU A 21 3.73 -20.02 -3.56
C GLU A 21 4.36 -19.47 -2.27
N VAL A 22 5.56 -19.97 -1.94
CA VAL A 22 6.25 -19.66 -0.68
C VAL A 22 6.71 -18.22 -0.64
N GLY A 23 7.17 -17.66 -1.76
CA GLY A 23 7.67 -16.30 -1.84
C GLY A 23 6.62 -15.24 -1.52
N THR A 24 5.35 -15.55 -1.77
CA THR A 24 4.24 -14.66 -1.41
C THR A 24 4.09 -14.55 0.11
N ASP A 25 4.18 -15.66 0.84
CA ASP A 25 4.05 -15.66 2.30
C ASP A 25 5.35 -15.21 2.97
N ALA A 26 6.50 -15.68 2.46
CA ALA A 26 7.83 -15.26 2.91
C ALA A 26 8.04 -13.74 2.76
N GLY A 27 7.52 -13.14 1.68
CA GLY A 27 7.58 -11.70 1.47
C GLY A 27 6.85 -10.88 2.53
N LEU A 28 5.77 -11.41 3.13
CA LEU A 28 5.07 -10.74 4.22
C LEU A 28 5.92 -10.71 5.49
N PHE A 29 6.64 -11.79 5.80
CA PHE A 29 7.61 -11.81 6.89
C PHE A 29 8.78 -10.85 6.65
N LEU A 30 9.23 -10.72 5.38
CA LEU A 30 10.24 -9.72 5.02
C LEU A 30 9.72 -8.29 5.26
N PHE A 31 8.47 -7.98 4.89
CA PHE A 31 7.89 -6.67 5.22
C PHE A 31 7.78 -6.43 6.73
N ALA A 32 7.39 -7.44 7.52
CA ALA A 32 7.38 -7.35 8.97
C ALA A 32 8.79 -7.05 9.53
N ALA A 33 9.83 -7.71 9.02
CA ALA A 33 11.21 -7.43 9.38
C ALA A 33 11.63 -6.00 8.99
N LEU A 34 11.23 -5.50 7.82
CA LEU A 34 11.48 -4.12 7.41
C LEU A 34 10.78 -3.10 8.34
N PHE A 35 9.58 -3.40 8.84
CA PHE A 35 8.93 -2.57 9.87
C PHE A 35 9.73 -2.55 11.17
N VAL A 36 10.29 -3.68 11.60
CA VAL A 36 11.17 -3.74 12.78
C VAL A 36 12.43 -2.91 12.57
N VAL A 37 13.09 -3.03 11.41
CA VAL A 37 14.26 -2.21 11.06
C VAL A 37 13.90 -0.72 11.04
N ALA A 38 12.75 -0.36 10.46
CA ALA A 38 12.25 1.01 10.45
C ALA A 38 11.98 1.52 11.88
N ALA A 39 11.45 0.67 12.78
CA ALA A 39 11.21 1.01 14.18
C ALA A 39 12.53 1.30 14.93
N VAL A 40 13.53 0.42 14.76
CA VAL A 40 14.86 0.60 15.35
C VAL A 40 15.51 1.89 14.86
N ARG A 41 15.42 2.17 13.56
CA ARG A 41 15.94 3.41 12.96
C ARG A 41 15.20 4.65 13.49
N ALA A 42 13.87 4.59 13.60
CA ALA A 42 13.04 5.70 14.08
C ALA A 42 13.08 5.88 15.61
N TRP A 43 13.61 4.92 16.35
CA TRP A 43 13.64 4.93 17.82
C TRP A 43 14.35 6.16 18.41
N ARG A 44 15.44 6.59 17.77
CA ARG A 44 16.19 7.80 18.16
C ARG A 44 15.82 9.04 17.34
N GLY A 45 14.94 8.90 16.36
CA GLY A 45 14.49 9.97 15.48
C GLY A 45 13.29 10.74 16.03
N PRO A 46 12.68 11.61 15.19
CA PRO A 46 11.45 12.31 15.51
C PRO A 46 10.35 11.34 16.01
N ALA A 47 9.60 11.74 17.05
CA ALA A 47 8.53 10.90 17.60
C ALA A 47 7.45 10.56 16.55
N ARG A 48 7.25 11.44 15.56
CA ARG A 48 6.31 11.22 14.45
C ARG A 48 6.72 10.03 13.59
N ASP A 49 8.02 9.83 13.35
CA ASP A 49 8.50 8.73 12.50
C ASP A 49 8.27 7.39 13.19
N LEU A 50 8.56 7.30 14.49
CA LEU A 50 8.24 6.10 15.27
C LEU A 50 6.72 5.88 15.37
N ALA A 51 5.93 6.96 15.48
CA ALA A 51 4.48 6.86 15.47
C ALA A 51 3.94 6.33 14.14
N LEU A 52 4.49 6.74 12.99
CA LEU A 52 4.14 6.20 11.68
C LEU A 52 4.46 4.71 11.58
N VAL A 53 5.62 4.28 12.08
CA VAL A 53 5.99 2.85 12.09
C VAL A 53 5.02 2.04 12.94
N ILE A 54 4.65 2.53 14.13
CA ILE A 54 3.74 1.85 15.05
C ILE A 54 2.31 1.82 14.50
N ALA A 55 1.83 2.94 13.94
CA ALA A 55 0.51 3.05 13.33
C ALA A 55 0.40 2.31 11.99
N GLY A 56 1.54 1.98 11.37
CA GLY A 56 1.63 1.35 10.06
C GLY A 56 0.87 0.03 9.96
N PRO A 57 1.19 -0.97 10.78
CA PRO A 57 0.48 -2.24 10.84
C PRO A 57 -1.03 -2.08 11.06
N ALA A 58 -1.44 -1.16 11.93
CA ALA A 58 -2.87 -0.89 12.16
C ALA A 58 -3.57 -0.33 10.91
N GLY A 59 -2.89 0.52 10.13
CA GLY A 59 -3.40 1.00 8.84
C GLY A 59 -3.55 -0.12 7.81
N ILE A 60 -2.60 -1.05 7.75
CA ILE A 60 -2.66 -2.23 6.87
C ILE A 60 -3.83 -3.13 7.26
N VAL A 61 -4.03 -3.38 8.56
CA VAL A 61 -5.19 -4.12 9.08
C VAL A 61 -6.50 -3.41 8.70
N GLY A 62 -6.55 -2.08 8.79
CA GLY A 62 -7.72 -1.32 8.33
C GLY A 62 -8.02 -1.53 6.85
N ALA A 63 -7.01 -1.50 5.98
CA ALA A 63 -7.16 -1.77 4.55
C ALA A 63 -7.62 -3.20 4.27
N TYR A 64 -7.07 -4.18 5.01
CA TYR A 64 -7.50 -5.57 4.96
C TYR A 64 -8.97 -5.75 5.37
N VAL A 65 -9.41 -5.09 6.45
CA VAL A 65 -10.82 -5.14 6.87
C VAL A 65 -11.75 -4.59 5.79
N VAL A 66 -11.36 -3.49 5.13
CA VAL A 66 -12.12 -2.97 3.98
C VAL A 66 -12.16 -3.98 2.83
N SER A 67 -11.05 -4.65 2.53
CA SER A 67 -10.99 -5.74 1.54
C SER A 67 -11.99 -6.85 1.85
N GLU A 68 -12.06 -7.30 3.10
CA GLU A 68 -13.02 -8.32 3.54
C GLU A 68 -14.47 -7.87 3.39
N VAL A 69 -14.78 -6.61 3.72
CA VAL A 69 -16.12 -6.06 3.48
C VAL A 69 -16.47 -6.06 1.99
N VAL A 70 -15.53 -5.66 1.12
CA VAL A 70 -15.74 -5.70 -0.34
C VAL A 70 -15.97 -7.13 -0.83
N LYS A 71 -15.21 -8.11 -0.33
CA LYS A 71 -15.39 -9.54 -0.65
C LYS A 71 -16.80 -10.03 -0.36
N LEU A 72 -17.37 -9.62 0.78
CA LEU A 72 -18.73 -10.01 1.18
C LEU A 72 -19.82 -9.42 0.29
N VAL A 73 -19.53 -8.33 -0.43
CA VAL A 73 -20.44 -7.67 -1.37
C VAL A 73 -20.28 -8.23 -2.78
N VAL A 74 -19.06 -8.32 -3.29
CA VAL A 74 -18.78 -8.72 -4.69
C VAL A 74 -18.90 -10.22 -4.88
N ARG A 75 -18.45 -11.03 -3.91
CA ARG A 75 -18.56 -12.49 -3.91
C ARG A 75 -18.09 -13.17 -5.21
N GLU A 76 -16.98 -12.68 -5.76
CA GLU A 76 -16.42 -13.24 -7.00
C GLU A 76 -15.80 -14.61 -6.74
N ASP A 77 -16.18 -15.59 -7.56
CA ASP A 77 -15.59 -16.92 -7.52
C ASP A 77 -14.16 -16.93 -8.05
N ARG A 78 -13.31 -17.75 -7.43
CA ARG A 78 -11.90 -17.88 -7.82
C ARG A 78 -11.77 -18.63 -9.15
N PRO A 79 -10.78 -18.29 -9.99
CA PRO A 79 -10.60 -18.95 -11.28
C PRO A 79 -10.36 -20.46 -11.16
N CYS A 80 -9.70 -20.91 -10.09
CA CYS A 80 -9.44 -22.33 -9.79
C CYS A 80 -10.72 -23.17 -9.62
N ARG A 81 -11.89 -22.56 -9.35
CA ARG A 81 -13.16 -23.30 -9.24
C ARG A 81 -13.76 -23.67 -10.60
N GLY A 82 -13.34 -23.00 -11.67
CA GLY A 82 -13.82 -23.24 -13.03
C GLY A 82 -13.23 -24.48 -13.72
N GLY A 83 -12.57 -25.38 -12.99
CA GLY A 83 -11.96 -26.60 -13.54
C GLY A 83 -10.66 -26.36 -14.32
N VAL A 84 -10.05 -25.18 -14.16
CA VAL A 84 -8.74 -24.86 -14.76
C VAL A 84 -7.63 -25.44 -13.88
N ALA A 85 -6.61 -26.06 -14.49
CA ALA A 85 -5.43 -26.50 -13.76
C ALA A 85 -4.67 -25.29 -13.19
N THR A 86 -4.30 -25.35 -11.92
CA THR A 86 -3.58 -24.29 -11.20
C THR A 86 -2.40 -24.89 -10.45
N ILE A 87 -1.41 -24.06 -10.13
CA ILE A 87 -0.25 -24.48 -9.33
C ILE A 87 -0.68 -24.66 -7.87
N ALA A 88 -1.33 -23.64 -7.32
CA ALA A 88 -1.78 -23.65 -5.93
C ALA A 88 -3.15 -24.29 -5.77
N ALA A 89 -3.34 -24.92 -4.60
CA ALA A 89 -4.62 -25.46 -4.18
C ALA A 89 -5.68 -24.35 -4.10
N CYS A 90 -6.90 -24.66 -4.54
CA CYS A 90 -7.99 -23.70 -4.52
C CYS A 90 -8.47 -23.48 -3.08
N PRO A 91 -8.54 -22.23 -2.59
CA PRO A 91 -9.09 -21.92 -1.27
C PRO A 91 -10.55 -22.39 -1.10
N PRO A 92 -10.97 -22.69 0.15
CA PRO A 92 -12.30 -23.21 0.43
C PRO A 92 -13.42 -22.26 -0.03
N THR A 93 -14.63 -22.81 -0.16
CA THR A 93 -15.82 -22.02 -0.52
C THR A 93 -16.09 -20.94 0.53
N GLY A 94 -16.58 -19.78 0.07
CA GLY A 94 -16.76 -18.60 0.93
C GLY A 94 -15.52 -17.70 1.05
N ASP A 95 -14.33 -18.17 0.67
CA ASP A 95 -13.17 -17.29 0.46
C ASP A 95 -13.19 -16.74 -0.98
N TRP A 96 -13.75 -15.53 -1.12
CA TRP A 96 -13.97 -14.85 -2.40
C TRP A 96 -12.68 -14.31 -3.01
N SER A 97 -12.64 -14.22 -4.35
CA SER A 97 -11.45 -13.81 -5.11
C SER A 97 -11.18 -12.31 -5.02
N PHE A 98 -12.23 -11.48 -5.10
CA PHE A 98 -12.09 -10.04 -5.27
C PHE A 98 -12.29 -9.25 -3.97
N PRO A 99 -11.39 -8.32 -3.60
CA PRO A 99 -10.04 -8.14 -4.16
C PRO A 99 -9.02 -9.09 -3.49
N SER A 100 -7.81 -9.16 -4.03
CA SER A 100 -6.76 -10.04 -3.50
C SER A 100 -6.17 -9.52 -2.18
N ASN A 101 -6.36 -10.26 -1.07
CA ASN A 101 -5.83 -9.90 0.25
C ASN A 101 -4.30 -9.81 0.30
N HIS A 102 -3.57 -10.77 -0.29
CA HIS A 102 -2.11 -10.71 -0.38
C HIS A 102 -1.65 -9.43 -1.09
N SER A 103 -2.38 -9.01 -2.14
CA SER A 103 -2.08 -7.77 -2.87
C SER A 103 -2.36 -6.53 -2.02
N VAL A 104 -3.47 -6.49 -1.27
CA VAL A 104 -3.80 -5.41 -0.33
C VAL A 104 -2.72 -5.27 0.75
N ILE A 105 -2.34 -6.38 1.38
CA ILE A 105 -1.38 -6.38 2.49
C ILE A 105 0.01 -6.02 1.99
N ALA A 106 0.49 -6.61 0.89
CA ALA A 106 1.81 -6.34 0.34
C ALA A 106 1.94 -4.88 -0.14
N ALA A 107 0.96 -4.39 -0.89
CA ALA A 107 0.96 -3.02 -1.39
C ALA A 107 0.79 -1.99 -0.26
N GLY A 108 -0.06 -2.29 0.72
CA GLY A 108 -0.23 -1.47 1.91
C GLY A 108 1.03 -1.41 2.76
N ALA A 109 1.71 -2.54 2.98
CA ALA A 109 3.00 -2.59 3.67
C ALA A 109 4.06 -1.76 2.95
N ALA A 110 4.17 -1.90 1.63
CA ALA A 110 5.09 -1.11 0.82
C ALA A 110 4.82 0.40 0.91
N ALA A 111 3.57 0.83 0.70
CA ALA A 111 3.20 2.24 0.74
C ALA A 111 3.42 2.86 2.13
N THR A 112 3.06 2.13 3.19
CA THR A 112 3.25 2.59 4.57
C THR A 112 4.72 2.65 4.98
N LEU A 113 5.56 1.69 4.57
CA LEU A 113 7.01 1.76 4.80
C LEU A 113 7.64 2.97 4.11
N VAL A 114 7.15 3.34 2.92
CA VAL A 114 7.63 4.53 2.19
C VAL A 114 7.26 5.84 2.89
N LEU A 115 6.18 5.90 3.68
CA LEU A 115 5.88 7.06 4.53
C LEU A 115 6.97 7.32 5.57
N VAL A 116 7.62 6.27 6.07
CA VAL A 116 8.66 6.35 7.10
C VAL A 116 10.04 6.49 6.46
N TRP A 117 10.32 5.68 5.44
CA TRP A 117 11.63 5.58 4.80
C TRP A 117 11.48 5.64 3.29
N ARG A 118 11.39 6.87 2.76
CA ARG A 118 11.17 7.14 1.33
C ARG A 118 12.14 6.41 0.39
N GLY A 119 13.39 6.24 0.81
CA GLY A 119 14.42 5.52 0.04
C GLY A 119 14.13 4.05 -0.23
N LEU A 120 13.22 3.42 0.52
CA LEU A 120 12.82 2.02 0.31
C LEU A 120 11.91 1.82 -0.90
N ALA A 121 11.34 2.87 -1.48
CA ALA A 121 10.35 2.76 -2.55
C ALA A 121 10.79 1.85 -3.70
N TRP A 122 12.06 1.99 -4.13
CA TRP A 122 12.67 1.19 -5.19
C TRP A 122 12.84 -0.30 -4.86
N LEU A 123 12.78 -0.66 -3.58
CA LEU A 123 12.83 -2.04 -3.12
C LEU A 123 11.44 -2.60 -2.85
N VAL A 124 10.61 -1.88 -2.08
CA VAL A 124 9.37 -2.42 -1.53
C VAL A 124 8.24 -2.50 -2.56
N PHE A 125 8.16 -1.56 -3.51
CA PHE A 125 7.12 -1.61 -4.54
C PHE A 125 7.37 -2.73 -5.57
N PRO A 126 8.59 -2.93 -6.10
CA PRO A 126 8.86 -4.07 -6.95
C PRO A 126 8.63 -5.41 -6.23
N LEU A 127 9.04 -5.51 -4.96
CA LEU A 127 8.78 -6.71 -4.15
C LEU A 127 7.27 -6.96 -3.99
N ALA A 128 6.50 -5.95 -3.61
CA ALA A 128 5.05 -6.06 -3.49
C ALA A 128 4.39 -6.42 -4.82
N ALA A 129 4.86 -5.88 -5.95
CA ALA A 129 4.34 -6.20 -7.28
C ALA A 129 4.61 -7.66 -7.65
N VAL A 130 5.81 -8.20 -7.35
CA VAL A 130 6.13 -9.62 -7.56
C VAL A 130 5.24 -10.52 -6.69
N MET A 131 5.03 -10.17 -5.42
CA MET A 131 4.13 -10.91 -4.52
C MET A 131 2.65 -10.83 -4.94
N ALA A 132 2.24 -9.71 -5.54
CA ALA A 132 0.89 -9.54 -6.04
C ALA A 132 0.70 -10.39 -7.32
N PHE A 133 1.65 -10.31 -8.24
CA PHE A 133 1.64 -11.06 -9.49
C PHE A 133 1.72 -12.58 -9.28
N SER A 134 2.48 -13.05 -8.29
CA SER A 134 2.58 -14.48 -7.97
C SER A 134 1.20 -15.11 -7.70
N ARG A 135 0.22 -14.36 -7.21
CA ARG A 135 -1.16 -14.84 -6.99
C ARG A 135 -1.91 -15.14 -8.29
N VAL A 136 -1.63 -14.38 -9.35
CA VAL A 136 -2.12 -14.69 -10.70
C VAL A 136 -1.36 -15.88 -11.26
N PHE A 137 -0.03 -15.88 -11.10
CA PHE A 137 0.86 -16.92 -11.62
C PHE A 137 0.51 -18.31 -11.08
N VAL A 138 0.21 -18.43 -9.78
CA VAL A 138 -0.19 -19.70 -9.17
C VAL A 138 -1.66 -20.08 -9.43
N GLY A 139 -2.44 -19.18 -10.04
CA GLY A 139 -3.80 -19.46 -10.52
C GLY A 139 -4.93 -19.29 -9.51
N VAL A 140 -4.73 -18.55 -8.41
CA VAL A 140 -5.75 -18.42 -7.34
C VAL A 140 -6.51 -17.09 -7.38
N HIS A 141 -6.09 -16.15 -8.23
CA HIS A 141 -6.73 -14.85 -8.44
C HIS A 141 -6.66 -14.42 -9.91
N TYR A 142 -7.65 -13.65 -10.34
CA TYR A 142 -7.61 -12.95 -11.63
C TYR A 142 -6.68 -11.74 -11.59
N PRO A 143 -6.18 -11.26 -12.75
CA PRO A 143 -5.38 -10.03 -12.81
C PRO A 143 -6.09 -8.80 -12.23
N HIS A 144 -7.42 -8.67 -12.39
CA HIS A 144 -8.16 -7.53 -11.86
C HIS A 144 -8.32 -7.60 -10.34
N ASP A 145 -8.44 -8.78 -9.73
CA ASP A 145 -8.44 -8.95 -8.26
C ASP A 145 -7.16 -8.39 -7.64
N VAL A 146 -6.03 -8.70 -8.29
CA VAL A 146 -4.69 -8.31 -7.87
C VAL A 146 -4.48 -6.80 -8.07
N ALA A 147 -4.88 -6.27 -9.23
CA ALA A 147 -4.78 -4.83 -9.49
C ALA A 147 -5.65 -4.00 -8.52
N ALA A 148 -6.90 -4.42 -8.28
CA ALA A 148 -7.80 -3.76 -7.35
C ALA A 148 -7.28 -3.85 -5.91
N GLY A 149 -6.80 -5.03 -5.48
CA GLY A 149 -6.20 -5.19 -4.16
C GLY A 149 -4.96 -4.35 -3.96
N PHE A 150 -4.07 -4.29 -4.96
CA PHE A 150 -2.87 -3.47 -4.92
C PHE A 150 -3.24 -1.97 -4.77
N LEU A 151 -4.17 -1.48 -5.58
CA LEU A 151 -4.64 -0.09 -5.49
C LEU A 151 -5.27 0.21 -4.13
N LEU A 152 -6.14 -0.68 -3.63
CA LEU A 152 -6.77 -0.54 -2.32
C LEU A 152 -5.72 -0.45 -1.20
N GLY A 153 -4.69 -1.30 -1.26
CA GLY A 153 -3.58 -1.31 -0.30
C GLY A 153 -2.77 -0.02 -0.35
N VAL A 154 -2.34 0.43 -1.54
CA VAL A 154 -1.56 1.67 -1.72
C VAL A 154 -2.31 2.91 -1.23
N VAL A 155 -3.64 2.91 -1.31
CA VAL A 155 -4.44 4.08 -0.91
C VAL A 155 -4.84 4.01 0.55
N LEU A 156 -5.48 2.92 1.00
CA LEU A 156 -6.12 2.89 2.31
C LEU A 156 -5.15 2.66 3.47
N ALA A 157 -4.11 1.84 3.29
CA ALA A 157 -3.17 1.57 4.37
C ALA A 157 -2.44 2.85 4.82
N PRO A 158 -1.81 3.65 3.94
CA PRO A 158 -1.18 4.90 4.36
C PRO A 158 -2.21 5.93 4.83
N LEU A 159 -3.41 5.98 4.23
CA LEU A 159 -4.49 6.86 4.70
C LEU A 159 -4.82 6.58 6.17
N PHE A 160 -5.12 5.32 6.52
CA PHE A 160 -5.41 4.93 7.90
C PHE A 160 -4.22 5.15 8.83
N THR A 161 -3.00 4.85 8.39
CA THR A 161 -1.79 5.17 9.17
C THR A 161 -1.68 6.67 9.47
N LEU A 162 -1.94 7.53 8.48
CA LEU A 162 -1.90 8.98 8.65
C LEU A 162 -3.02 9.51 9.54
N LEU A 163 -4.20 8.89 9.54
CA LEU A 163 -5.28 9.23 10.47
C LEU A 163 -4.92 8.86 11.92
N LEU A 164 -4.22 7.75 12.12
CA LEU A 164 -3.79 7.28 13.45
C LEU A 164 -2.58 8.06 13.99
N VAL A 165 -1.69 8.58 13.12
CA VAL A 165 -0.41 9.17 13.55
C VAL A 165 -0.58 10.34 14.53
N GLY A 166 -1.65 11.12 14.38
CA GLY A 166 -1.95 12.26 15.25
C GLY A 166 -2.17 11.84 16.70
N ALA A 167 -2.87 10.73 16.91
CA ALA A 167 -3.13 10.16 18.24
C ALA A 167 -1.92 9.37 18.78
N VAL A 168 -1.16 8.68 17.92
CA VAL A 168 -0.01 7.85 18.34
C VAL A 168 1.20 8.70 18.72
N THR A 169 1.42 9.83 18.05
CA THR A 169 2.58 10.71 18.32
C THR A 169 2.70 11.19 19.78
N PRO A 170 1.66 11.74 20.44
CA PRO A 170 1.75 12.13 21.85
C PRO A 170 2.01 10.93 22.77
N ALA A 171 1.43 9.76 22.48
CA ALA A 171 1.69 8.54 23.24
C ALA A 171 3.16 8.11 23.15
N VAL A 172 3.77 8.18 21.97
CA VAL A 172 5.20 7.91 21.78
C VAL A 172 6.07 8.89 22.56
N ARG A 173 5.72 10.19 22.57
CA ARG A 173 6.43 11.22 23.36
C ARG A 173 6.35 10.92 24.86
N LEU A 174 5.16 10.58 25.35
CA LEU A 174 4.94 10.24 26.75
C LEU A 174 5.72 8.97 27.15
N MET A 175 5.66 7.92 26.33
CA MET A 175 6.41 6.69 26.54
C MET A 175 7.92 6.96 26.67
N ARG A 176 8.49 7.76 25.75
CA ARG A 176 9.90 8.13 25.81
C ARG A 176 10.24 8.95 27.05
N ALA A 177 9.38 9.88 27.46
CA ALA A 177 9.57 10.67 28.67
C ALA A 177 9.59 9.78 29.94
N ARG A 178 8.71 8.77 30.01
CA ARG A 178 8.70 7.81 31.13
C ARG A 178 9.97 6.96 31.19
N LEU A 179 10.39 6.41 30.04
CA LEU A 179 11.62 5.61 29.94
C LEU A 179 12.87 6.43 30.30
N ALA A 180 12.87 7.74 30.04
CA ALA A 180 13.95 8.64 30.45
C ALA A 180 13.87 9.03 31.95
N GLY A 181 12.66 9.16 32.49
CA GLY A 181 12.41 9.48 33.90
C GLY A 181 12.74 8.33 34.86
N GLU A 182 12.55 7.08 34.45
CA GLU A 182 12.93 5.89 35.23
C GLU A 182 14.46 5.76 35.40
N GLY A 183 15.26 6.37 34.52
CA GLY A 183 16.73 6.41 34.62
C GLY A 183 17.30 7.58 35.44
N THR A 184 16.46 8.50 35.92
CA THR A 184 16.88 9.72 36.66
C THR A 184 16.28 9.81 38.06
N ALA A 185 15.83 8.70 38.64
CA ALA A 185 15.53 8.59 40.07
C ALA A 185 16.82 8.55 40.93
N HIS A 186 17.77 9.45 40.69
CA HIS A 186 18.71 9.88 41.71
C HIS A 186 18.12 11.14 42.34
N LEU A 187 17.54 10.95 43.53
CA LEU A 187 16.99 11.99 44.41
C LEU A 187 17.89 13.25 44.41
N PRO A 188 17.33 14.46 44.26
CA PRO A 188 18.02 15.64 44.77
C PRO A 188 18.14 15.46 46.28
N SER A 189 19.37 15.31 46.76
CA SER A 189 19.68 15.48 48.18
C SER A 189 19.11 16.83 48.61
N ALA A 190 18.09 16.78 49.47
CA ALA A 190 17.53 17.96 50.11
C ALA A 190 18.62 18.60 50.97
N GLN A 191 19.32 19.59 50.42
CA GLN A 191 20.14 20.51 51.19
C GLN A 191 19.19 21.39 52.02
N PRO A 192 19.34 21.50 53.36
CA PRO A 192 18.53 22.39 54.16
C PRO A 192 18.92 23.84 53.83
N PHE A 193 18.02 24.58 53.17
CA PHE A 193 18.21 26.00 52.93
C PHE A 193 17.94 26.77 54.23
N THR A 194 18.98 27.07 55.00
CA THR A 194 18.93 28.05 56.08
C THR A 194 18.76 29.44 55.46
N ARG A 195 17.59 30.05 55.65
CA ARG A 195 17.36 31.48 55.38
C ARG A 195 18.04 32.33 56.46
N PRO A 196 18.68 33.44 56.07
CA PRO A 196 18.65 34.65 56.89
C PRO A 196 17.69 35.67 56.26
N PHE A 197 16.78 36.14 57.10
CA PHE A 197 15.91 37.28 56.91
C PHE A 197 16.76 38.55 56.76
N THR A 198 16.54 39.35 55.71
CA THR A 198 16.81 40.80 55.76
C THR A 198 15.80 41.55 54.89
N GLN A 199 15.33 42.63 55.48
CA GLN A 199 14.12 43.40 55.21
C GLN A 199 14.39 44.52 54.17
N PRO A 200 13.39 44.97 53.38
CA PRO A 200 13.61 45.89 52.26
C PRO A 200 13.58 47.37 52.70
N ALA A 201 14.48 48.17 52.13
CA ALA A 201 14.48 49.63 52.29
C ALA A 201 14.48 50.36 50.93
N ALA A 202 13.42 51.13 50.73
CA ALA A 202 13.31 52.41 50.01
C ALA A 202 13.57 52.51 48.48
N GLN A 203 12.48 52.82 47.76
CA GLN A 203 12.46 53.64 46.54
C GLN A 203 12.91 55.09 46.85
N PRO A 204 13.34 55.88 45.84
CA PRO A 204 12.39 56.88 45.28
C PRO A 204 12.52 57.21 43.77
N SER A 205 11.34 57.47 43.18
CA SER A 205 10.99 58.64 42.32
C SER A 205 11.52 58.84 40.88
N ALA A 206 10.59 58.64 39.93
CA ALA A 206 10.07 59.59 38.92
C ALA A 206 11.00 60.39 37.98
N ARG A 207 10.89 60.14 36.66
CA ARG A 207 10.24 61.06 35.68
C ARG A 207 10.20 60.47 34.25
N PRO A 208 9.11 60.67 33.48
CA PRO A 208 9.01 60.30 32.07
C PRO A 208 9.41 61.48 31.15
N SER A 209 10.19 61.22 30.10
CA SER A 209 10.43 62.19 29.02
C SER A 209 9.50 61.92 27.83
N THR A 210 8.72 62.95 27.51
CA THR A 210 7.89 63.08 26.31
C THR A 210 8.69 63.82 25.24
N ARG A 211 8.80 63.28 24.02
CA ARG A 211 8.48 64.03 22.78
C ARG A 211 8.44 63.13 21.54
N PRO A 212 7.49 63.35 20.62
CA PRO A 212 7.34 62.57 19.39
C PRO A 212 7.99 63.26 18.18
N SER A 213 8.28 62.50 17.13
CA SER A 213 8.53 63.08 15.79
C SER A 213 7.95 62.19 14.69
N ALA A 214 6.88 62.73 14.12
CA ALA A 214 6.48 62.75 12.72
C ALA A 214 6.51 61.46 11.88
N GLN A 215 5.32 61.11 11.43
CA GLN A 215 4.96 60.21 10.33
C GLN A 215 4.84 61.05 9.01
N PRO A 216 4.36 60.49 7.88
CA PRO A 216 5.01 59.98 6.66
C PRO A 216 4.76 60.97 5.45
N PRO A 217 4.52 60.62 4.16
CA PRO A 217 4.64 59.38 3.35
C PRO A 217 5.25 59.57 1.93
N ALA A 218 5.40 58.48 1.16
CA ALA A 218 4.88 58.41 -0.22
C ALA A 218 5.07 57.02 -0.86
N ARG A 219 3.95 56.37 -1.19
CA ARG A 219 3.80 55.46 -2.34
C ARG A 219 3.68 56.30 -3.62
N PRO A 220 3.96 55.73 -4.80
CA PRO A 220 2.86 55.37 -5.73
C PRO A 220 3.07 53.94 -6.29
N VAL A 221 2.12 53.02 -6.24
CA VAL A 221 0.99 52.77 -7.17
C VAL A 221 1.35 52.83 -8.67
N ALA A 222 1.52 51.62 -9.21
CA ALA A 222 1.09 51.07 -10.51
C ALA A 222 1.02 51.95 -11.76
N GLU A 223 1.66 51.50 -12.84
CA GLU A 223 0.99 51.34 -14.13
C GLU A 223 1.74 50.35 -15.05
N SER A 224 1.02 49.39 -15.62
CA SER A 224 1.40 48.61 -16.80
C SER A 224 0.49 49.09 -17.93
N PRO A 225 1.00 49.26 -19.16
CA PRO A 225 0.56 48.33 -20.20
C PRO A 225 1.62 48.09 -21.28
N GLY A 226 1.64 46.89 -21.87
CA GLY A 226 2.51 46.61 -23.01
C GLY A 226 2.43 45.21 -23.58
N ARG A 227 1.27 44.84 -24.15
CA ARG A 227 1.16 43.81 -25.20
C ARG A 227 0.35 44.41 -26.35
N PRO A 228 0.86 44.32 -27.58
CA PRO A 228 0.11 43.66 -28.67
C PRO A 228 1.09 42.81 -29.53
N ASP A 229 0.82 41.54 -29.80
CA ASP A 229 0.03 40.97 -30.91
C ASP A 229 0.90 40.42 -32.05
N GLY A 230 0.44 39.29 -32.58
CA GLY A 230 1.07 38.40 -33.55
C GLY A 230 0.78 36.96 -33.12
N HIS A 231 -0.30 36.25 -33.52
CA HIS A 231 -0.82 36.02 -34.88
C HIS A 231 0.34 35.65 -35.81
N VAL A 232 0.51 34.42 -36.33
CA VAL A 232 -0.44 33.53 -37.05
C VAL A 232 0.15 32.05 -37.04
N PRO A 233 -0.30 31.06 -37.84
CA PRO A 233 -1.22 29.96 -37.52
C PRO A 233 -0.61 28.53 -37.48
N SER A 234 -1.42 27.57 -37.04
CA SER A 234 -1.41 26.14 -37.45
C SER A 234 -2.45 25.96 -38.59
N PRO A 235 -2.47 24.94 -39.49
CA PRO A 235 -1.80 23.64 -39.48
C PRO A 235 -1.17 23.19 -40.83
N TYR A 236 -0.28 22.21 -40.80
CA TYR A 236 0.02 21.40 -41.99
C TYR A 236 -0.89 20.17 -42.05
N PHE A 237 -1.68 20.14 -43.12
CA PHE A 237 -2.37 19.00 -43.68
C PHE A 237 -1.38 17.93 -44.12
N GLY A 238 -1.76 16.66 -43.93
CA GLY A 238 -1.08 15.49 -44.49
C GLY A 238 -2.05 14.32 -44.53
N GLN A 239 -2.95 14.34 -45.51
CA GLN A 239 -3.84 13.24 -45.89
C GLN A 239 -3.04 12.00 -46.29
N ALA A 240 -3.55 10.83 -45.91
CA ALA A 240 -3.66 9.69 -46.83
C ALA A 240 -4.80 8.79 -46.36
N ALA A 241 -5.91 8.85 -47.10
CA ALA A 241 -6.99 7.89 -47.08
C ALA A 241 -6.93 7.06 -48.37
N GLY A 242 -7.23 5.76 -48.26
CA GLY A 242 -7.68 4.91 -49.37
C GLY A 242 -6.88 3.61 -49.55
N PRO A 243 -7.49 2.56 -50.14
CA PRO A 243 -8.84 2.06 -49.88
C PRO A 243 -8.85 0.53 -49.62
N ALA A 244 -10.06 0.04 -49.35
CA ALA A 244 -10.43 -1.35 -49.18
C ALA A 244 -10.18 -2.24 -50.43
N HIS A 245 -9.75 -3.47 -50.18
CA HIS A 245 -10.03 -4.69 -50.94
C HIS A 245 -10.51 -5.73 -49.90
N GLY A 246 -11.60 -6.48 -50.00
CA GLY A 246 -12.42 -6.85 -51.15
C GLY A 246 -12.03 -8.24 -51.67
N GLY A 247 -12.78 -9.30 -51.29
CA GLY A 247 -12.71 -10.67 -51.84
C GLY A 247 -12.37 -11.74 -50.79
N GLU A 248 -13.33 -12.32 -50.08
CA GLU A 248 -14.22 -13.45 -50.41
C GLU A 248 -13.73 -14.81 -49.85
N PRO A 249 -14.65 -15.69 -49.40
CA PRO A 249 -14.35 -16.89 -48.63
C PRO A 249 -14.28 -18.16 -49.50
N GLY A 250 -13.30 -19.03 -49.23
CA GLY A 250 -13.22 -20.36 -49.83
C GLY A 250 -13.66 -21.46 -48.85
N PRO A 251 -14.64 -22.32 -49.20
CA PRO A 251 -15.10 -23.42 -48.36
C PRO A 251 -14.25 -24.68 -48.58
N GLY A 252 -13.88 -25.36 -47.50
CA GLY A 252 -13.20 -26.66 -47.52
C GLY A 252 -13.97 -27.66 -46.66
N PHE A 253 -14.82 -28.44 -47.33
CA PHE A 253 -15.58 -29.58 -46.81
C PHE A 253 -14.68 -30.74 -46.36
N GLY A 254 -15.21 -31.56 -45.43
CA GLY A 254 -14.76 -32.94 -45.18
C GLY A 254 -14.94 -33.35 -43.71
N GLN A 255 -16.17 -33.70 -43.27
CA GLN A 255 -16.61 -35.08 -42.99
C GLN A 255 -15.80 -35.76 -41.86
N GLU A 256 -16.32 -35.86 -40.64
CA GLU A 256 -17.40 -36.73 -40.10
C GLU A 256 -16.82 -37.87 -39.22
N PRO A 257 -17.61 -38.41 -38.28
CA PRO A 257 -17.14 -39.02 -37.04
C PRO A 257 -17.15 -40.55 -37.08
N ASN A 258 -16.46 -41.18 -36.13
CA ASN A 258 -16.64 -42.60 -35.82
C ASN A 258 -16.67 -42.77 -34.29
N ARG A 259 -17.85 -42.80 -33.64
CA ARG A 259 -18.75 -43.94 -33.37
C ARG A 259 -18.11 -45.16 -32.69
N SER A 260 -18.63 -45.41 -31.47
CA SER A 260 -18.97 -46.71 -30.85
C SER A 260 -17.80 -47.66 -30.53
N VAL A 261 -17.76 -48.43 -29.44
CA VAL A 261 -18.70 -49.46 -28.94
C VAL A 261 -18.27 -49.78 -27.48
N ALA A 262 -19.12 -49.58 -26.46
CA ALA A 262 -19.86 -50.61 -25.69
C ALA A 262 -19.13 -51.89 -25.22
N SER A 263 -18.99 -52.07 -23.89
CA SER A 263 -19.35 -53.32 -23.14
C SER A 263 -19.24 -52.98 -21.64
N MET A 264 -20.26 -53.01 -20.77
CA MET A 264 -21.27 -54.02 -20.48
C MET A 264 -20.68 -55.36 -20.02
N SER A 265 -20.47 -55.54 -18.71
CA SER A 265 -21.02 -56.69 -17.96
C SER A 265 -20.43 -56.88 -16.56
N ARG A 266 -21.37 -57.05 -15.61
CA ARG A 266 -21.40 -58.03 -14.50
C ARG A 266 -20.41 -57.82 -13.34
N SER A 267 -20.67 -58.23 -12.11
CA SER A 267 -21.83 -58.66 -11.29
C SER A 267 -21.24 -59.07 -9.92
N ARG A 268 -22.08 -59.06 -8.87
CA ARG A 268 -21.94 -59.74 -7.54
C ARG A 268 -21.10 -59.05 -6.44
N MET A 269 -21.78 -58.38 -5.49
CA MET A 269 -22.21 -58.84 -4.12
C MET A 269 -21.30 -59.83 -3.35
N PRO A 270 -21.47 -60.04 -2.02
CA PRO A 270 -20.90 -59.28 -0.89
C PRO A 270 -20.22 -60.21 0.16
N GLY A 271 -19.68 -59.67 1.27
CA GLY A 271 -19.26 -60.43 2.47
C GLY A 271 -18.34 -59.57 3.35
N SER A 272 -18.79 -59.08 4.51
CA SER A 272 -18.77 -59.73 5.84
C SER A 272 -17.36 -59.98 6.38
N GLU A 273 -16.85 -59.05 7.20
CA GLU A 273 -16.59 -59.16 8.65
C GLU A 273 -16.12 -57.80 9.19
#